data_AF-A0A8C5GH22-F1
#
_entry.id   AF-A0A8C5GH22-F1
#
_cell.length_a   1.000
_cell.length_b   1.000
_cell.length_c   1.000
_cell.angle_alpha   90.00
_cell.angle_beta   90.00
_cell.angle_gamma   90.00
#
_symmetry.space_group_name_H-M   'P 1'
#
loop_
_entity.id
_entity.type
_entity.pdbx_description
1 polymer ?
#
loop_
_entity_poly.entity_id
_entity_poly.type
_entity_poly.pdbx_seq_one_letter_code
_entity_poly.pdbx_strand_id
1 'polypeptide(L)' 'LSVWSLHVLPVALFTVCGFISTFLNSLTDLFLTPPQRAAQSDLEHTDLQTLTGEPRSFKAKVLWDRSGAVIMAVRRPG' A
#
# COMPACT_ATOMS: atom_id res chain seq x y z
N LEU A 1 -31.11 31.01 -27.97
CA LEU A 1 -30.02 30.28 -27.27
C LEU A 1 -29.76 29.01 -28.04
N SER A 2 -28.59 28.86 -28.69
CA SER A 2 -28.31 27.68 -29.52
C SER A 2 -27.97 26.46 -28.65
N VAL A 3 -28.34 25.27 -29.13
CA VAL A 3 -28.15 23.94 -28.50
C VAL A 3 -26.69 23.68 -28.07
N TRP A 4 -25.75 24.40 -28.68
CA TRP A 4 -24.33 24.40 -28.37
C TRP A 4 -24.02 24.93 -26.96
N SER A 5 -24.76 25.92 -26.45
CA SER A 5 -24.48 26.51 -25.14
C SER A 5 -24.92 25.61 -23.97
N LEU A 6 -25.81 24.65 -24.22
CA LEU A 6 -26.36 23.77 -23.18
C LEU A 6 -25.39 22.65 -22.77
N HIS A 7 -24.48 22.26 -23.66
CA HIS A 7 -23.50 21.19 -23.40
C HIS A 7 -22.14 21.69 -22.92
N VAL A 8 -21.79 22.95 -23.17
CA VAL A 8 -20.45 23.48 -22.82
C VAL A 8 -20.31 23.74 -21.31
N LEU A 9 -21.37 24.24 -20.67
CA LEU A 9 -21.42 24.48 -19.22
C LEU A 9 -21.26 23.21 -18.36
N PRO A 10 -22.01 22.11 -18.61
CA PRO A 10 -21.82 20.89 -17.83
C PRO A 10 -20.44 20.27 -18.07
N VAL A 11 -19.94 20.27 -19.30
CA VAL A 11 -18.59 19.75 -19.61
C VAL A 11 -17.52 20.51 -18.84
N ALA A 12 -17.62 21.84 -18.77
CA ALA A 12 -16.68 22.66 -18.00
C ALA A 12 -16.74 22.37 -16.48
N LEU A 13 -17.93 22.09 -15.93
CA LEU A 13 -18.05 21.71 -14.52
C LEU A 13 -17.42 20.34 -14.25
N PHE A 14 -17.69 19.35 -15.10
CA PHE A 14 -17.14 18.00 -14.96
C PHE A 14 -15.61 17.98 -15.07
N THR A 15 -15.02 18.77 -15.97
CA THR A 15 -13.55 18.85 -16.09
C THR A 15 -12.90 19.48 -14.86
N VAL A 16 -13.50 20.54 -14.30
CA VAL A 16 -13.02 21.17 -13.07
C VAL A 16 -13.13 20.20 -11.89
N CYS A 17 -14.27 19.52 -11.71
CA CYS A 17 -14.44 18.53 -10.65
C CYS A 17 -13.47 17.34 -10.78
N GLY A 18 -13.22 16.86 -12.00
CA GLY A 18 -12.26 15.79 -12.28
C GLY A 18 -10.82 16.22 -11.97
N PHE A 19 -10.45 17.45 -12.32
CA PHE A 19 -9.13 18.00 -12.01
C PHE A 19 -8.91 18.13 -10.50
N ILE A 20 -9.91 18.66 -9.76
CA ILE A 20 -9.86 18.75 -8.30
C ILE A 20 -9.72 17.37 -7.67
N SER A 21 -10.50 16.38 -8.11
CA SER A 21 -10.42 15.01 -7.58
C SER A 21 -9.06 14.39 -7.83
N THR A 22 -8.49 14.59 -9.02
CA THR A 22 -7.15 14.07 -9.36
C THR A 22 -6.06 14.71 -8.52
N PHE A 23 -6.15 16.03 -8.32
CA PHE A 23 -5.22 16.77 -7.49
C PHE A 23 -5.28 16.35 -6.01
N LEU A 24 -6.47 16.26 -5.44
CA LEU A 24 -6.67 15.80 -4.06
C LEU A 24 -6.24 14.34 -3.87
N ASN A 25 -6.48 13.49 -4.86
CA ASN A 25 -6.02 12.10 -4.82
C ASN A 25 -4.49 12.02 -4.87
N SER A 26 -3.85 12.80 -5.75
CA SER A 26 -2.39 12.87 -5.82
C SER A 26 -1.76 13.42 -4.54
N LEU A 27 -2.37 14.42 -3.91
CA LEU A 27 -1.93 14.88 -2.58
C LEU A 27 -2.09 13.77 -1.54
N THR A 28 -3.23 13.08 -1.53
CA THR A 28 -3.47 11.97 -0.61
C THR A 28 -2.49 10.82 -0.85
N ASP A 29 -2.13 10.50 -2.08
CA ASP A 29 -1.13 9.48 -2.43
C ASP A 29 0.30 9.90 -2.05
N LEU A 30 0.58 11.21 -2.00
CA LEU A 30 1.87 11.75 -1.55
C LEU A 30 1.96 11.84 -0.02
N PHE A 31 0.84 12.11 0.67
CA PHE A 31 0.76 12.16 2.13
C PHE A 31 0.53 10.79 2.77
N LEU A 32 -0.15 9.87 2.08
CA LEU A 32 -0.12 8.46 2.38
C LEU A 32 1.25 7.97 1.92
N THR A 33 2.27 8.12 2.79
CA THR A 33 3.55 7.44 2.63
C THR A 33 3.22 6.04 2.13
N PRO A 34 3.58 5.67 0.87
CA PRO A 34 3.23 4.36 0.34
C PRO A 34 3.69 3.39 1.40
N PRO A 35 2.77 2.56 1.96
CA PRO A 35 3.08 1.75 3.13
C PRO A 35 4.36 1.05 2.77
N GLN A 36 5.45 1.41 3.47
CA GLN A 36 6.81 1.04 3.10
C GLN A 36 6.71 -0.43 2.75
N ARG A 37 6.78 -0.77 1.44
CA ARG A 37 6.65 -2.15 0.99
C ARG A 37 7.62 -2.84 1.90
N ALA A 38 7.15 -3.68 2.82
CA ALA A 38 8.01 -4.28 3.83
C ALA A 38 9.11 -4.92 3.02
N ALA A 39 10.23 -4.22 2.91
CA ALA A 39 11.14 -4.49 1.82
C ALA A 39 11.60 -5.89 2.16
N GLN A 40 11.60 -6.81 1.20
CA GLN A 40 11.92 -8.19 1.51
C GLN A 40 13.22 -8.29 2.33
N SER A 41 14.16 -7.36 2.12
CA SER A 41 15.35 -7.10 2.93
C SER A 41 15.09 -6.90 4.44
N ASP A 42 14.06 -6.14 4.81
CA ASP A 42 13.70 -5.84 6.21
C ASP A 42 13.11 -7.08 6.89
N LEU A 43 12.24 -7.83 6.19
CA LEU A 43 11.69 -9.09 6.69
C LEU A 43 12.78 -10.17 6.77
N GLU A 44 13.72 -10.21 5.83
CA GLU A 44 14.84 -11.16 5.77
C GLU A 44 15.81 -11.03 6.94
N HIS A 45 16.03 -9.81 7.40
CA HIS A 45 16.89 -9.51 8.55
C HIS A 45 16.16 -9.56 9.89
N THR A 46 14.84 -9.77 9.90
CA THR A 46 14.09 -9.88 11.14
C THR A 46 14.42 -11.20 11.83
N ASP A 47 14.82 -11.13 13.10
CA ASP A 47 15.01 -12.30 13.96
C ASP A 47 13.64 -12.82 14.42
N LEU A 48 13.35 -14.06 14.06
CA LEU A 48 12.15 -14.77 14.48
C LEU A 48 12.46 -15.59 15.73
N GLN A 49 11.62 -15.43 16.75
CA GLN A 49 11.62 -16.29 17.93
C GLN A 49 10.48 -17.30 17.83
N THR A 50 10.78 -18.55 18.16
CA THR A 50 9.79 -19.60 18.33
C THR A 50 8.92 -19.30 19.55
N LEU A 51 7.60 -19.15 19.31
CA LEU A 51 6.61 -18.92 20.37
C LEU A 51 6.23 -20.20 21.13
N THR A 52 6.62 -21.36 20.64
CA THR A 52 6.28 -22.66 21.24
C THR A 52 7.46 -23.61 21.11
N GLY A 53 7.93 -24.16 22.24
CA GLY A 53 9.12 -25.02 22.31
C GLY A 53 10.39 -24.28 22.75
N GLU A 54 11.56 -24.83 22.40
CA GLU A 54 12.87 -24.23 22.71
C GLU A 54 13.00 -22.83 22.06
N PRO A 55 13.35 -21.77 22.83
CA PRO A 55 13.50 -20.43 22.31
C PRO A 55 14.78 -20.33 21.48
N ARG A 56 14.66 -20.51 20.16
CA ARG A 56 15.75 -20.31 19.22
C ARG A 56 15.43 -19.09 18.38
N SER A 57 16.36 -18.15 18.36
CA SER A 57 16.31 -17.01 17.44
C SER A 57 16.99 -17.40 16.14
N PHE A 58 16.30 -17.24 15.01
CA PHE A 58 16.87 -17.42 13.70
C PHE A 58 16.35 -16.36 12.74
N LYS A 59 17.19 -15.98 11.78
CA LYS A 59 16.80 -15.05 10.71
C LYS A 59 15.72 -15.68 9.83
N ALA A 60 14.73 -14.87 9.44
CA ALA A 60 13.69 -15.25 8.48
C ALA A 60 14.24 -15.88 7.19
N LYS A 61 15.39 -15.40 6.70
CA LYS A 61 16.10 -15.96 5.52
C LYS A 61 16.32 -17.47 5.60
N VAL A 62 16.72 -17.97 6.77
CA VAL A 62 17.09 -19.38 6.96
C VAL A 62 15.86 -20.30 6.81
N LEU A 63 14.67 -19.81 7.18
CA LEU A 63 13.42 -20.55 6.95
C LEU A 63 13.04 -20.55 5.47
N TRP A 64 13.16 -19.42 4.77
CA TRP A 64 12.91 -19.36 3.33
C TRP A 64 13.78 -20.34 2.55
N ASP A 65 15.09 -20.37 2.83
CA ASP A 65 16.04 -21.20 2.09
C ASP A 65 15.88 -22.70 2.41
N ARG A 66 15.52 -23.07 3.65
CA ARG A 66 15.40 -24.48 4.06
C ARG A 66 14.05 -25.12 3.78
N SER A 67 12.96 -24.37 3.93
CA SER A 67 11.60 -24.92 3.85
C SER A 67 10.70 -24.21 2.85
N GLY A 68 11.17 -23.15 2.18
CA GLY A 68 10.34 -22.35 1.27
C GLY A 68 9.22 -21.59 1.99
N ALA A 69 9.27 -21.49 3.32
CA ALA A 69 8.19 -20.95 4.13
C ALA A 69 8.10 -19.44 4.01
N VAL A 70 6.97 -18.91 3.51
CA VAL A 70 6.73 -17.47 3.39
C VAL A 70 6.16 -16.89 4.67
N ILE A 71 6.91 -15.96 5.29
CA ILE A 71 6.47 -15.23 6.47
C ILE A 71 5.70 -13.98 6.03
N MET A 72 4.46 -13.84 6.52
CA MET A 72 3.63 -12.66 6.29
C MET A 72 3.29 -12.01 7.63
N ALA A 73 3.68 -10.74 7.80
CA ALA A 73 3.28 -9.95 8.95
C ALA A 73 1.85 -9.45 8.73
N VAL A 74 0.88 -10.08 9.40
CA VAL A 74 -0.53 -9.68 9.35
C VAL A 74 -0.82 -8.75 10.52
N ARG A 75 -1.37 -7.57 10.22
CA ARG A 75 -1.91 -6.67 11.24
C ARG A 75 -3.31 -7.17 11.59
N ARG A 76 -3.61 -7.34 12.88
CA ARG A 76 -4.96 -7.72 13.30
C ARG A 76 -5.90 -6.55 12.99
N PRO A 77 -7.00 -6.75 12.26
CA PRO A 77 -8.04 -5.74 12.13
C PRO A 77 -8.88 -5.76 13.42
N GLY A 78 -8.82 -4.68 14.20
CA GLY A 78 -9.60 -4.51 15.43
C GLY A 78 -8.82 -4.77 16.72
#